data_AF-A0A6P0ILF4-F1
#
_entry.id   AF-A0A6P0ILF4-F1
#
_cell.length_a   1.000
_cell.length_b   1.000
_cell.length_c   1.000
_cell.angle_alpha   90.00
_cell.angle_beta   90.00
_cell.angle_gamma   90.00
#
_symmetry.space_group_name_H-M   'P 1'
#
loop_
_entity.id
_entity.type
_entity.pdbx_description
1 polymer ?
#
loop_
_entity_poly.entity_id
_entity_poly.type
_entity_poly.pdbx_seq_one_letter_code
_entity_poly.pdbx_strand_id
1 'polypeptide(L)'
;MKSRTRNGTGIEDWQEINWKIVNRQVFKIQKRIFKATQQAQQNGSWKKVVNLMKLLINSKSALLLAIQRVTQINKGRGTAGVDGIVRLVGYKPCLIRAWGISR
;
A
#
# COMPACT_ATOMS: atom_id res chain seq x y z
N MET A 1 -0.69 -31.83 21.44
CA MET A 1 -0.89 -30.37 21.38
C MET A 1 -0.44 -29.88 20.00
N LYS A 2 -1.36 -29.73 19.03
CA LYS A 2 -1.00 -29.39 17.64
C LYS A 2 -1.10 -27.88 17.44
N SER A 3 0.03 -27.25 17.11
CA SER A 3 0.13 -25.82 16.78
C SER A 3 -0.73 -25.50 15.55
N ARG A 4 -1.69 -24.60 15.75
CA ARG A 4 -2.64 -24.15 14.73
C ARG A 4 -1.99 -23.11 13.80
N THR A 5 -0.95 -23.47 13.06
CA THR A 5 -0.40 -22.61 12.02
C THR A 5 -1.20 -22.82 10.74
N ARG A 6 -2.26 -22.01 10.53
CA ARG A 6 -2.81 -21.79 9.19
C ARG A 6 -1.81 -20.94 8.39
N ASN A 7 -0.75 -21.58 7.91
CA ASN A 7 0.13 -21.01 6.91
C ASN A 7 -0.59 -21.15 5.57
N GLY A 8 -1.13 -20.04 5.07
CA GLY A 8 -1.88 -19.98 3.82
C GLY A 8 -3.03 -19.00 3.92
N THR A 9 -2.76 -17.70 3.73
CA THR A 9 -3.82 -16.82 3.23
C THR A 9 -3.86 -17.06 1.72
N GLY A 10 -4.68 -18.01 1.30
CA GLY A 10 -4.95 -18.33 -0.11
C GLY A 10 -5.66 -17.16 -0.76
N ILE A 11 -4.87 -16.17 -1.16
CA ILE A 11 -5.28 -15.09 -2.05
C ILE A 11 -4.37 -15.30 -3.24
N GLU A 12 -4.89 -15.99 -4.24
CA GLU A 12 -4.15 -16.27 -5.47
C GLU A 12 -4.27 -15.07 -6.42
N ASP A 13 -5.37 -14.30 -6.31
CA ASP A 13 -5.67 -13.17 -7.17
C ASP A 13 -5.93 -11.85 -6.43
N TRP A 14 -5.43 -10.74 -6.99
CA TRP A 14 -5.61 -9.38 -6.48
C TRP A 14 -7.07 -8.94 -6.38
N GLN A 15 -7.95 -9.55 -7.16
CA GLN A 15 -9.38 -9.24 -7.21
C GLN A 15 -10.14 -9.80 -6.00
N GLU A 16 -9.60 -10.82 -5.33
CA GLU A 16 -10.23 -11.46 -4.16
C GLU A 16 -10.05 -10.64 -2.87
N ILE A 17 -9.13 -9.68 -2.89
CA ILE A 17 -8.81 -8.85 -1.72
C ILE A 17 -9.98 -7.90 -1.43
N ASN A 18 -10.60 -8.06 -0.27
CA ASN A 18 -11.60 -7.10 0.22
C ASN A 18 -10.93 -5.80 0.69
N TRP A 19 -10.73 -4.87 -0.24
CA TRP A 19 -10.12 -3.57 0.00
C TRP A 19 -10.84 -2.72 1.06
N LYS A 20 -12.16 -2.90 1.25
CA LYS A 20 -12.91 -2.16 2.29
C LYS A 20 -12.44 -2.56 3.69
N ILE A 21 -12.17 -3.85 3.92
CA ILE A 21 -11.68 -4.36 5.21
C ILE A 21 -10.24 -3.87 5.46
N VAL A 22 -9.39 -3.97 4.44
CA VAL A 22 -7.99 -3.53 4.51
C VAL A 22 -7.91 -2.04 4.88
N ASN A 23 -8.63 -1.18 4.16
CA ASN A 23 -8.70 0.26 4.45
C ASN A 23 -9.24 0.55 5.85
N ARG A 24 -10.31 -0.15 6.27
CA ARG A 24 -10.89 0.03 7.61
C ARG A 24 -9.89 -0.33 8.71
N GLN A 25 -9.12 -1.39 8.55
CA GLN A 25 -8.11 -1.79 9.55
C GLN A 25 -7.00 -0.76 9.68
N VAL A 26 -6.47 -0.27 8.56
CA VAL A 26 -5.44 0.78 8.53
C VAL A 26 -5.97 2.08 9.15
N PHE A 27 -7.18 2.49 8.78
CA PHE A 27 -7.83 3.68 9.34
C PHE A 27 -8.00 3.60 10.86
N LYS A 28 -8.36 2.43 11.40
CA LYS A 28 -8.46 2.24 12.86
C LYS A 28 -7.13 2.48 13.57
N ILE A 29 -6.01 2.00 13.01
CA ILE A 29 -4.68 2.21 13.59
C ILE A 29 -4.28 3.68 13.49
N GLN A 30 -4.48 4.32 12.32
CA GLN A 30 -4.20 5.75 12.13
C GLN A 30 -5.01 6.62 13.10
N LYS A 31 -6.30 6.32 13.30
CA LYS A 31 -7.14 7.01 14.27
C LYS A 31 -6.64 6.83 15.71
N ARG A 32 -6.11 5.65 16.05
CA ARG A 32 -5.48 5.41 17.36
C ARG A 32 -4.19 6.20 17.52
N ILE A 33 -3.37 6.30 16.47
CA ILE A 33 -2.16 7.14 16.47
C ILE A 33 -2.56 8.59 16.74
N PHE A 34 -3.52 9.14 15.99
CA PHE A 34 -3.99 10.51 16.18
C PHE A 34 -4.43 10.78 17.62
N LYS A 35 -5.29 9.93 18.20
CA LYS A 35 -5.71 10.07 19.60
C LYS A 35 -4.55 9.93 20.59
N ALA A 36 -3.63 8.99 20.36
CA ALA A 36 -2.48 8.78 21.22
C ALA A 36 -1.50 9.96 21.17
N THR A 37 -1.34 10.61 20.01
CA THR A 37 -0.53 11.83 19.85
C THR A 37 -1.11 12.99 20.65
N GLN A 38 -2.43 13.22 20.59
CA GLN A 38 -3.07 14.27 21.40
C GLN A 38 -2.87 14.03 22.91
N GLN A 39 -2.98 12.78 23.36
CA GLN A 39 -2.73 12.41 24.76
C GLN A 39 -1.25 12.57 25.15
N ALA A 40 -0.33 12.19 24.26
CA ALA A 40 1.11 12.32 24.49
C ALA A 40 1.55 13.78 24.60
N GLN A 41 0.93 14.69 23.85
CA GLN A 41 1.19 16.12 23.93
C GLN A 41 0.83 16.70 25.32
N GLN A 42 -0.22 16.18 25.96
CA GLN A 42 -0.66 16.62 27.29
C GLN A 42 0.17 15.98 28.42
N ASN A 43 0.47 14.69 28.30
CA ASN A 43 1.05 13.89 29.39
C ASN A 43 2.57 13.61 29.23
N GLY A 44 3.18 14.02 28.11
CA GLY A 44 4.61 13.84 27.80
C GLY A 44 5.03 12.42 27.38
N SER A 45 4.14 11.42 27.40
CA SER A 45 4.51 10.01 27.13
C SER A 45 4.26 9.58 25.67
N TRP A 46 5.34 9.44 24.90
CA TRP A 46 5.32 9.06 23.48
C TRP A 46 5.38 7.55 23.19
N LYS A 47 5.66 6.71 24.20
CA LYS A 47 5.86 5.25 24.05
C LYS A 47 4.68 4.59 23.32
N LYS A 48 3.46 5.00 23.63
CA LYS A 48 2.22 4.49 23.02
C LYS A 48 2.12 4.80 21.54
N VAL A 49 2.52 6.00 21.13
CA VAL A 49 2.54 6.43 19.72
C VAL A 49 3.52 5.57 18.94
N VAL A 50 4.76 5.42 19.44
CA VAL A 50 5.80 4.60 18.80
C VAL A 50 5.33 3.16 18.61
N ASN A 51 4.71 2.55 19.63
CA ASN A 51 4.19 1.19 19.53
C ASN A 51 3.07 1.06 18.47
N LEU A 52 2.19 2.06 18.37
CA LEU A 52 1.13 2.09 17.35
C LEU A 52 1.69 2.30 15.94
N MET A 53 2.76 3.09 15.77
CA MET A 53 3.44 3.26 14.48
C MET A 53 4.14 1.96 14.06
N LYS A 54 4.84 1.28 14.98
CA LYS A 54 5.42 -0.04 14.73
C LYS A 54 4.34 -1.06 14.33
N LEU A 55 3.20 -1.04 15.02
CA LEU A 55 2.04 -1.87 14.67
C LEU A 55 1.51 -1.58 13.26
N LEU A 56 1.45 -0.31 12.85
CA LEU A 56 1.02 0.07 11.51
C LEU A 56 1.99 -0.46 10.44
N ILE A 57 3.29 -0.25 10.63
CA ILE A 57 4.34 -0.68 9.68
C ILE A 57 4.35 -2.20 9.51
N ASN A 58 4.18 -2.95 10.60
CA ASN A 58 4.19 -4.42 10.58
C ASN A 58 2.85 -5.04 10.11
N SER A 59 1.84 -4.23 9.79
CA SER A 59 0.52 -4.73 9.40
C SER A 59 0.49 -5.16 7.92
N LYS A 60 0.06 -6.40 7.66
CA LYS A 60 -0.20 -6.90 6.29
C LYS A 60 -1.16 -6.00 5.52
N SER A 61 -2.17 -5.45 6.19
CA SER A 61 -3.16 -4.57 5.56
C SER A 61 -2.55 -3.24 5.14
N ALA A 62 -1.59 -2.72 5.89
CA ALA A 62 -0.86 -1.51 5.52
C ALA A 62 0.06 -1.77 4.32
N LEU A 63 0.75 -2.91 4.32
CA LEU A 63 1.58 -3.35 3.19
C LEU A 63 0.75 -3.48 1.90
N LEU A 64 -0.42 -4.13 1.96
CA LEU A 64 -1.31 -4.29 0.80
C LEU A 64 -1.75 -2.96 0.20
N LEU A 65 -2.14 -1.98 1.03
CA LEU A 65 -2.48 -0.64 0.53
C LEU A 65 -1.29 0.08 -0.09
N ALA A 66 -0.09 -0.07 0.49
CA ALA A 66 1.11 0.53 -0.06
C ALA A 66 1.41 -0.05 -1.46
N ILE A 67 1.36 -1.38 -1.61
CA ILE A 67 1.56 -2.04 -2.90
C ILE A 67 0.49 -1.62 -3.90
N GLN A 68 -0.79 -1.59 -3.52
CA GLN A 68 -1.87 -1.12 -4.39
C GLN A 68 -1.61 0.30 -4.89
N ARG A 69 -1.19 1.20 -3.98
CA ARG A 69 -0.96 2.60 -4.32
C ARG A 69 0.18 2.76 -5.31
N VAL A 70 1.30 2.07 -5.08
CA VAL A 70 2.46 2.07 -5.97
C VAL A 70 2.10 1.49 -7.35
N THR A 71 1.40 0.36 -7.40
CA THR A 71 1.12 -0.37 -8.65
C THR A 71 -0.02 0.22 -9.47
N GLN A 72 -1.06 0.76 -8.82
CA GLN A 72 -2.30 1.14 -9.50
C GLN A 72 -2.54 2.65 -9.57
N ILE A 73 -2.19 3.40 -8.51
CA ILE A 73 -2.65 4.78 -8.30
C ILE A 73 -1.59 5.82 -8.65
N ASN A 74 -0.31 5.56 -8.35
CA ASN A 74 0.75 6.54 -8.53
C ASN A 74 0.91 6.95 -10.01
N LYS A 75 1.15 8.23 -10.28
CA LYS A 75 1.28 8.77 -11.65
C LYS A 75 2.42 8.11 -12.46
N GLY A 76 3.51 7.75 -11.79
CA GLY A 76 4.67 7.03 -12.37
C GLY A 76 4.46 5.54 -12.60
N ARG A 77 3.23 5.02 -12.46
CA ARG A 77 2.89 3.60 -12.72
C ARG A 77 3.03 3.14 -14.18
N GLY A 78 3.48 4.04 -15.06
CA GLY A 78 3.70 3.83 -16.49
C GLY A 78 5.09 4.30 -16.94
N THR A 79 5.98 4.63 -16.00
CA THR A 79 7.41 4.77 -16.29
C THR A 79 8.10 3.45 -16.00
N ALA A 80 8.97 3.00 -16.90
CA ALA A 80 9.75 1.79 -16.67
C ALA A 80 10.56 1.97 -15.39
N GLY A 81 10.47 1.01 -14.47
CA GLY A 81 11.38 0.95 -13.33
C GLY A 81 12.80 0.57 -13.77
N VAL A 82 13.72 0.45 -12.82
CA VAL A 82 15.08 -0.10 -13.06
C VAL A 82 15.00 -1.50 -13.66
N ASP A 83 13.97 -2.27 -13.29
CA ASP A 83 13.68 -3.60 -13.82
C ASP A 83 13.11 -3.60 -15.26
N GLY A 84 12.92 -2.43 -15.89
CA GLY A 84 12.47 -2.29 -17.27
C GLY A 84 10.98 -2.56 -17.51
N ILE A 85 10.24 -2.99 -16.50
CA ILE A 85 8.82 -3.36 -16.61
C ILE A 85 7.94 -2.12 -16.32
N VAL A 86 7.08 -1.77 -17.29
CA VAL A 86 6.22 -0.57 -17.22
C VAL A 86 4.84 -0.87 -16.63
N ARG A 87 4.20 -1.95 -17.10
CA ARG A 87 2.89 -2.46 -16.66
C ARG A 87 2.59 -3.74 -17.46
N LEU A 88 1.95 -4.75 -16.85
CA LEU A 88 1.37 -5.91 -17.56
C LEU A 88 0.11 -5.54 -18.36
N VAL A 89 0.09 -4.39 -19.03
CA VAL A 89 -0.94 -4.09 -20.03
C VAL A 89 -0.29 -4.34 -21.38
N GLY A 90 -0.55 -5.53 -21.91
CA GLY A 90 -0.20 -5.88 -23.28
C GLY A 90 -1.04 -5.09 -24.27
N TYR A 91 -0.73 -3.81 -24.45
CA TYR A 91 -1.01 -3.09 -25.70
C TYR A 91 0.14 -2.11 -25.91
N LYS A 92 0.99 -2.42 -26.89
CA LYS A 92 1.91 -1.46 -27.48
C LYS A 92 1.07 -0.31 -28.04
N PRO A 93 1.32 0.97 -27.70
CA PRO A 93 1.00 2.04 -28.62
C PRO A 93 2.06 1.95 -29.73
N CYS A 94 1.89 1.00 -30.64
CA CYS A 94 2.47 1.11 -31.96
C CYS A 94 1.78 2.29 -32.66
N LEU A 95 2.60 3.23 -33.13
CA LEU A 95 2.24 4.28 -34.09
C LEU A 95 1.25 5.32 -33.57
N ILE A 96 1.77 6.47 -33.15
CA ILE A 96 1.37 7.83 -33.58
C ILE A 96 2.14 8.80 -32.69
N ARG A 97 3.33 9.18 -33.16
CA ARG A 97 3.82 10.55 -33.07
C ARG A 97 4.95 10.68 -34.07
N ALA A 98 4.53 10.93 -35.30
CA ALA A 98 5.29 11.73 -36.24
C ALA A 98 5.66 13.03 -35.51
N TRP A 99 6.89 13.13 -35.05
CA TRP A 99 7.49 14.43 -34.74
C TRP A 99 7.84 15.07 -36.08
N GLY A 100 6.85 15.72 -36.67
CA GLY A 100 7.07 16.74 -37.68
C GLY A 100 7.69 17.95 -37.00
N ILE A 101 9.02 17.98 -36.95
CA ILE A 101 9.77 19.21 -36.79
C ILE A 101 9.81 19.86 -38.17
N SER A 102 9.04 20.93 -38.36
CA SER A 102 9.36 21.97 -39.35
C SER A 102 8.64 23.27 -39.03
N ARG A 103 9.49 24.27 -38.74
CA ARG A 103 9.28 25.72 -38.65
C ARG A 103 8.47 26.25 -37.46
#